data_AF-A0A1Z9C447-F1
#
_entry.id   AF-A0A1Z9C447-F1
#
_cell.length_a   1.000
_cell.length_b   1.000
_cell.length_c   1.000
_cell.angle_alpha   90.00
_cell.angle_beta   90.00
_cell.angle_gamma   90.00
#
_symmetry.space_group_name_H-M   'P 1'
#
loop_
_entity.id
_entity.type
_entity.pdbx_description
1 polymer ?
#
loop_
_entity_poly.entity_id
_entity_poly.type
_entity_poly.pdbx_seq_one_letter_code
_entity_poly.pdbx_strand_id
1 'polypeptide(L)'
;MGIFTKTKEHAPCTVEVSHKFESLHAHVRFNNGAIIYPGDEVQVQGPEIMAPFGEIVRENRDAIILRASFLERLWTKAFGDFEVMELCEFSFSEEATL
;
A
#
# COMPACT_ATOMS: atom_id res chain seq x y z
N MET A 1 -11.97 6.48 16.87
CA MET A 1 -12.71 5.82 15.78
C MET A 1 -14.19 5.94 16.07
N GLY A 2 -14.96 6.59 15.21
CA GLY A 2 -16.42 6.63 15.35
C GLY A 2 -17.06 5.36 14.79
N ILE A 3 -18.32 5.12 15.15
CA ILE A 3 -19.05 3.92 14.73
C ILE A 3 -19.25 3.90 13.19
N PHE A 4 -19.41 5.08 12.58
CA PHE A 4 -19.64 5.26 11.15
C PHE A 4 -18.69 6.25 10.47
N THR A 5 -17.78 6.89 11.21
CA THR A 5 -16.93 7.96 10.68
C THR A 5 -15.49 7.49 10.48
N LYS A 6 -14.98 7.60 9.26
CA LYS A 6 -13.55 7.42 8.94
C LYS A 6 -12.72 8.57 9.50
N THR A 7 -11.50 8.28 9.91
CA THR A 7 -10.55 9.30 10.40
C THR A 7 -9.35 9.34 9.47
N LYS A 8 -8.87 10.54 9.16
CA LYS A 8 -7.66 10.73 8.35
C LYS A 8 -6.46 10.92 9.27
N GLU A 9 -5.38 10.21 9.00
CA GLU A 9 -4.12 10.32 9.71
C GLU A 9 -2.99 10.52 8.71
N HIS A 10 -2.06 11.41 9.01
CA HIS A 10 -0.87 11.64 8.19
C HIS A 10 0.31 10.89 8.80
N ALA A 11 1.02 10.12 7.98
CA ALA A 11 2.16 9.32 8.39
C ALA A 11 3.33 9.51 7.42
N PRO A 12 4.51 9.99 7.88
CA PRO A 12 5.69 10.01 7.03
C PRO A 12 6.11 8.57 6.70
N CYS A 13 6.45 8.32 5.44
CA CYS A 13 6.84 7.01 4.96
C CYS A 13 8.05 7.06 4.03
N THR A 14 8.72 5.92 3.89
CA THR A 14 9.75 5.69 2.88
C THR A 14 9.21 4.64 1.92
N VAL A 15 9.18 4.98 0.63
CA VAL A 15 8.79 4.07 -0.44
C VAL A 15 10.04 3.57 -1.12
N GLU A 16 10.18 2.26 -1.20
CA GLU A 16 11.22 1.57 -1.96
C GLU A 16 10.59 0.90 -3.17
N VAL A 17 11.01 1.30 -4.36
CA VAL A 17 10.62 0.66 -5.61
C VAL A 17 11.85 -0.04 -6.19
N SER A 18 11.78 -1.35 -6.34
CA SER A 18 12.81 -2.17 -6.98
C SER A 18 12.33 -2.59 -8.34
N HIS A 19 13.19 -2.39 -9.35
CA HIS A 19 12.98 -2.91 -10.69
C HIS A 19 14.25 -3.62 -11.14
N LYS A 20 14.52 -4.78 -10.55
CA LYS A 20 15.70 -5.59 -10.84
C LYS A 20 15.30 -6.96 -11.35
N PHE A 21 16.25 -7.63 -12.01
CA PHE A 21 16.07 -9.01 -12.45
C PHE A 21 15.72 -9.94 -11.28
N GLU A 22 16.35 -9.74 -10.12
CA GLU A 22 16.08 -10.58 -8.95
C GLU A 22 14.83 -10.16 -8.15
N SER A 23 14.30 -8.95 -8.34
CA SER A 23 13.17 -8.44 -7.56
C SER A 23 12.46 -7.26 -8.23
N LEU A 24 11.13 -7.38 -8.36
CA LEU A 24 10.21 -6.33 -8.82
C LEU A 24 9.17 -6.08 -7.73
N HIS A 25 9.32 -5.00 -6.96
CA HIS A 25 8.42 -4.71 -5.83
C HIS A 25 8.32 -3.23 -5.51
N ALA A 26 7.21 -2.85 -4.87
CA ALA A 26 7.03 -1.55 -4.24
C ALA A 26 6.69 -1.77 -2.76
N HIS A 27 7.59 -1.39 -1.86
CA HIS A 27 7.43 -1.55 -0.42
C HIS A 27 7.35 -0.18 0.26
N VAL A 28 6.31 0.01 1.07
CA VAL A 28 6.11 1.23 1.87
C VAL A 28 6.42 0.93 3.33
N ARG A 29 7.31 1.73 3.93
CA ARG A 29 7.65 1.67 5.35
C ARG A 29 7.21 2.97 6.04
N PHE A 30 6.41 2.87 7.09
CA PHE A 30 6.04 4.03 7.90
C PHE A 30 7.14 4.38 8.90
N ASN A 31 7.58 5.64 8.89
CA ASN A 31 8.71 6.11 9.70
C ASN A 31 8.30 6.51 11.12
N ASN A 32 7.01 6.73 11.36
CA ASN A 32 6.44 7.06 12.66
C ASN A 32 5.94 5.81 13.44
N GLY A 33 6.15 4.60 12.92
CA GLY A 33 5.67 3.37 13.54
C GLY A 33 4.15 3.16 13.44
N ALA A 34 3.47 3.84 12.51
CA ALA A 34 2.05 3.62 12.26
C ALA A 34 1.77 2.15 11.92
N ILE A 35 0.84 1.56 12.66
CA ILE A 35 0.35 0.20 12.43
C ILE A 35 -0.92 0.29 11.58
N ILE A 36 -0.96 -0.45 10.47
CA ILE A 36 -2.13 -0.56 9.59
C ILE A 36 -2.99 -1.74 10.03
N TYR A 37 -4.30 -1.54 10.04
CA TYR A 37 -5.25 -2.58 10.39
C TYR A 37 -6.16 -2.94 9.21
N PRO A 38 -6.80 -4.12 9.22
CA PRO A 38 -7.76 -4.49 8.18
C PRO A 38 -8.85 -3.44 8.00
N GLY A 39 -9.10 -3.06 6.74
CA GLY A 39 -10.03 -2.01 6.34
C GLY A 39 -9.44 -0.61 6.30
N ASP A 40 -8.24 -0.37 6.85
CA ASP A 40 -7.55 0.90 6.68
C ASP A 40 -7.02 1.02 5.24
N GLU A 41 -7.18 2.19 4.64
CA GLU A 41 -6.68 2.50 3.31
C GLU A 41 -5.45 3.42 3.41
N VAL A 42 -4.42 3.14 2.61
CA VAL A 42 -3.16 3.89 2.62
C VAL A 42 -2.95 4.52 1.27
N GLN A 43 -2.78 5.84 1.24
CA GLN A 43 -2.48 6.60 0.04
C GLN A 43 -1.15 7.35 0.19
N VAL A 44 -0.12 6.90 -0.52
CA VAL A 44 1.15 7.62 -0.65
C VAL A 44 0.92 8.88 -1.49
N GLN A 45 1.45 10.01 -1.01
CA GLN A 45 1.28 11.31 -1.65
C GLN A 45 2.41 11.62 -2.64
N GLY A 46 2.06 12.43 -3.64
CA GLY A 46 2.96 12.95 -4.67
C GLY A 46 2.91 12.15 -5.98
N PRO A 47 3.82 12.47 -6.93
CA PRO A 47 3.85 11.83 -8.24
C PRO A 47 4.29 10.37 -8.15
N GLU A 48 4.01 9.64 -9.23
CA GLU A 48 4.44 8.26 -9.43
C GLU A 48 5.96 8.09 -9.24
N ILE A 49 6.36 6.95 -8.68
CA ILE A 49 7.77 6.59 -8.45
C ILE A 49 8.12 5.47 -9.42
N MET A 50 8.99 5.77 -10.38
CA MET A 50 9.45 4.83 -11.40
C MET A 50 10.92 4.49 -11.16
N ALA A 51 11.21 3.22 -10.93
CA ALA A 51 12.58 2.71 -10.90
C ALA A 51 12.97 2.22 -12.31
N PRO A 52 14.06 2.74 -12.90
CA PRO A 52 14.63 2.16 -14.11
C PRO A 52 15.04 0.70 -13.89
N PHE A 53 15.03 -0.09 -14.98
CA PHE A 53 15.48 -1.48 -14.90
C PHE A 53 16.94 -1.57 -14.43
N GLY A 54 17.20 -2.42 -13.44
CA GLY A 54 18.48 -2.59 -12.77
C GLY A 54 18.64 -1.78 -11.48
N GLU A 55 17.70 -0.88 -11.16
CA GLU A 55 17.83 0.06 -10.04
C GLU A 55 16.82 -0.18 -8.90
N ILE A 56 17.15 0.38 -7.73
CA ILE A 56 16.24 0.51 -6.59
C ILE A 56 16.17 1.98 -6.23
N VAL A 57 14.97 2.55 -6.29
CA VAL A 57 14.69 3.93 -5.93
C VAL A 57 14.08 3.95 -4.52
N ARG A 58 14.59 4.84 -3.67
CA ARG A 58 14.06 5.07 -2.32
C ARG A 58 13.73 6.54 -2.15
N GLU A 59 12.48 6.83 -1.83
CA GLU A 59 12.02 8.19 -1.59
C GLU A 59 11.29 8.31 -0.26
N ASN A 60 11.50 9.45 0.42
CA ASN A 60 10.72 9.81 1.59
C ASN A 60 9.49 10.60 1.12
N ARG A 61 8.31 10.12 1.48
CA ARG A 61 7.01 10.69 1.12
C ARG A 61 6.13 10.81 2.37
N ASP A 62 5.01 11.49 2.23
CA ASP A 62 3.93 11.42 3.21
C ASP A 62 2.85 10.46 2.71
N ALA A 63 2.24 9.72 3.63
CA ALA A 63 1.08 8.91 3.36
C ALA A 63 -0.12 9.40 4.17
N ILE A 64 -1.30 9.29 3.57
CA ILE A 64 -2.58 9.49 4.25
C ILE A 64 -3.15 8.11 4.54
N ILE A 65 -3.38 7.84 5.82
CA ILE A 65 -4.05 6.63 6.28
C ILE A 65 -5.50 7.00 6.56
N LEU A 66 -6.44 6.39 5.84
CA LEU A 66 -7.87 6.48 6.10
C LEU A 66 -8.25 5.31 7.00
N ARG A 67 -8.49 5.61 8.28
CA ARG A 67 -8.86 4.60 9.28
C ARG A 67 -10.28 4.12 9.05
N ALA A 68 -10.46 2.80 8.97
CA ALA A 68 -11.78 2.19 8.87
C ALA A 68 -12.66 2.53 10.08
N SER A 69 -13.96 2.64 9.83
CA SER A 69 -14.95 2.74 10.92
C SER A 69 -15.06 1.42 11.69
N PHE A 70 -15.63 1.46 12.89
CA PHE A 70 -15.77 0.24 13.71
C PHE A 70 -16.61 -0.84 13.02
N LEU A 71 -17.69 -0.45 12.34
CA LEU A 71 -18.56 -1.38 11.62
C LEU A 71 -17.86 -1.97 10.39
N GLU A 72 -17.16 -1.16 9.60
CA GLU A 72 -16.36 -1.66 8.47
C GLU A 72 -15.30 -2.63 8.95
N ARG A 73 -14.59 -2.32 10.03
CA ARG A 73 -13.54 -3.19 10.56
C ARG A 73 -14.10 -4.51 11.09
N LEU A 74 -15.29 -4.49 11.69
CA LEU A 74 -15.99 -5.71 12.12
C LEU A 74 -16.46 -6.53 10.92
N TRP A 75 -16.98 -5.86 9.88
CA TRP A 75 -17.38 -6.49 8.62
C TRP A 75 -16.19 -7.13 7.89
N THR A 76 -15.09 -6.39 7.70
CA THR A 76 -13.85 -6.89 7.09
C THR A 76 -13.28 -8.07 7.87
N LYS A 77 -13.39 -8.10 9.20
CA LYS A 77 -12.98 -9.29 9.98
C LYS A 77 -13.93 -10.47 9.86
N ALA A 78 -15.23 -10.23 9.71
CA ALA A 78 -16.24 -11.29 9.64
C ALA A 78 -16.35 -11.91 8.24
N PHE A 79 -16.12 -11.13 7.19
CA PHE A 79 -16.28 -11.52 5.79
C PHE A 79 -14.98 -11.50 4.98
N GLY A 80 -13.88 -10.94 5.52
CA GLY A 80 -12.58 -10.92 4.83
C GLY A 80 -11.98 -12.31 4.62
N ASP A 81 -12.35 -13.31 5.42
CA ASP A 81 -11.97 -14.71 5.17
C ASP A 81 -12.72 -15.33 3.96
N PHE A 82 -13.82 -14.70 3.49
CA PHE A 82 -14.61 -15.16 2.35
C PHE A 82 -14.23 -14.45 1.04
N GLU A 83 -13.64 -13.26 1.13
CA GLU A 83 -13.17 -12.49 -0.01
C GLU A 83 -11.72 -12.91 -0.27
N VAL A 84 -11.48 -13.64 -1.37
CA VAL A 84 -10.17 -14.13 -1.80
C VAL A 84 -9.09 -13.06 -1.61
N MET A 85 -8.31 -13.19 -0.54
CA MET A 85 -7.16 -12.32 -0.24
C MET A 85 -5.89 -12.81 -0.96
N GLU A 86 -6.01 -13.23 -2.22
CA GLU A 86 -4.78 -13.35 -3.01
C GLU A 86 -4.16 -11.96 -3.11
N LEU A 87 -2.86 -11.89 -2.79
CA LEU A 87 -2.02 -10.84 -3.31
C LEU A 87 -2.17 -10.92 -4.83
N CYS A 88 -2.93 -10.03 -5.44
CA CYS A 88 -2.84 -9.83 -6.89
C CYS A 88 -1.46 -9.23 -7.17
N GLU A 89 -0.44 -10.08 -7.18
CA GLU A 89 0.85 -9.80 -7.76
C GLU A 89 0.60 -9.70 -9.27
N PHE A 90 0.29 -8.48 -9.74
CA PHE A 90 0.23 -8.21 -11.16
C PHE A 90 1.65 -8.40 -11.72
N SER A 91 1.96 -9.63 -12.10
CA SER A 91 3.11 -9.94 -12.93
C SER A 91 2.92 -9.21 -14.26
N PHE A 92 3.76 -8.22 -14.50
CA PHE A 92 3.84 -7.54 -15.78
C PHE A 92 4.34 -8.54 -16.82
N SER A 93 3.43 -9.08 -17.63
CA SER A 93 3.83 -9.74 -18.87
C SER A 93 4.29 -8.63 -19.81
N GLU A 94 5.59 -8.61 -20.13
CA GLU A 94 6.11 -7.77 -21.21
C GLU A 94 5.35 -8.11 -22.50
N GLU A 95 4.62 -7.15 -23.07
CA GLU A 95 4.22 -7.23 -24.47
C GLU A 95 5.44 -6.77 -25.29
N ALA A 96 6.34 -7.71 -25.57
CA ALA A 96 7.42 -7.49 -26.51
C ALA A 96 6.82 -7.26 -27.90
N THR A 97 6.73 -6.00 -28.32
CA THR A 97 6.48 -5.67 -29.72
C THR A 97 7.83 -5.60 -30.42
N LEU A 98 8.08 -6.58 -31.31
CA LEU A 98 9.22 -6.63 -32.22
C LEU A 98 9.19 -5.47 -33.24
#